data_AF-A0A2D6B0S3-F1
#
_entry.id   AF-A0A2D6B0S3-F1
#
_cell.length_a   1.000
_cell.length_b   1.000
_cell.length_c   1.000
_cell.angle_alpha   90.00
_cell.angle_beta   90.00
_cell.angle_gamma   90.00
#
_symmetry.space_group_name_H-M   'P 1'
#
loop_
_entity.id
_entity.type
_entity.pdbx_description
1 polymer ?
#
loop_
_entity_poly.entity_id
_entity_poly.type
_entity_poly.pdbx_seq_one_letter_code
_entity_poly.pdbx_strand_id
1 'polypeptide(L)'
;MSTQRKSIPGIIMSGLVILFMLFDSIMKFIQPDEVIEGTVKLGFQEHHILPIGVIGFLATLFYIIPRTSVIGAILLTGYFGGAIVTNFRLDQPLFSHILFPIYISILMWGGLILRNPSLKKFLLNHQTLNNE
;
A
#
# COMPACT_ATOMS: atom_id res chain seq x y z
N MET A 1 23.19 25.10 3.16
CA MET A 1 23.12 23.63 3.37
C MET A 1 21.91 23.36 4.27
N SER A 2 20.70 23.31 3.72
CA SER A 2 19.48 23.15 4.52
C SER A 2 19.39 21.70 5.00
N THR A 3 19.65 21.48 6.27
CA THR A 3 19.54 20.20 6.97
C THR A 3 18.12 19.66 6.77
N GLN A 4 17.95 18.72 5.84
CA GLN A 4 16.67 18.04 5.64
C GLN A 4 16.37 17.22 6.91
N ARG A 5 15.61 17.79 7.84
CA ARG A 5 15.09 17.04 8.98
C ARG A 5 14.24 15.89 8.42
N LYS A 6 14.66 14.66 8.72
CA LYS A 6 13.86 13.46 8.47
C LYS A 6 12.47 13.67 9.08
N SER A 7 11.41 13.60 8.29
CA SER A 7 10.03 13.74 8.77
C SER A 7 9.67 12.50 9.60
N ILE A 8 9.76 12.59 10.93
CA ILE A 8 9.40 11.51 11.86
C ILE A 8 7.99 10.94 11.55
N PRO A 9 6.95 11.78 11.31
CA PRO A 9 5.63 11.26 10.98
C PRO A 9 5.61 10.43 9.69
N GLY A 10 6.33 10.88 8.65
CA GLY A 10 6.41 10.16 7.37
C GLY A 10 7.12 8.81 7.49
N ILE A 11 8.11 8.69 8.38
CA ILE A 11 8.79 7.43 8.69
C ILE A 11 7.84 6.47 9.41
N ILE A 12 7.12 6.96 10.42
CA ILE A 12 6.16 6.13 11.19
C ILE A 12 5.05 5.61 10.27
N MET A 13 4.43 6.48 9.48
CA MET A 13 3.37 6.08 8.53
C MET A 13 3.86 5.05 7.51
N SER A 14 5.04 5.29 6.91
CA SER A 14 5.63 4.35 5.97
C SER A 14 5.98 3.02 6.64
N GLY A 15 6.51 3.05 7.86
CA GLY A 15 6.87 1.87 8.64
C GLY A 15 5.65 1.02 8.98
N LEU A 16 4.53 1.64 9.36
CA LEU A 16 3.26 0.94 9.61
C LEU A 16 2.76 0.21 8.35
N VAL A 17 2.77 0.89 7.21
CA VAL A 17 2.36 0.29 5.92
C VAL A 17 3.27 -0.87 5.54
N ILE A 18 4.59 -0.69 5.66
CA ILE A 18 5.58 -1.73 5.36
C ILE A 18 5.35 -2.95 6.26
N LEU A 19 5.22 -2.73 7.57
CA LEU A 19 5.02 -3.82 8.53
C LEU A 19 3.72 -4.58 8.24
N PHE A 20 2.62 -3.85 8.02
CA PHE A 20 1.34 -4.43 7.67
C PHE A 20 1.43 -5.27 6.39
N MET A 21 2.01 -4.72 5.33
CA MET A 21 2.09 -5.41 4.04
C MET A 21 3.05 -6.60 4.06
N LEU A 22 4.16 -6.52 4.77
CA LEU A 22 5.07 -7.66 4.96
C LEU A 22 4.37 -8.78 5.72
N PHE A 23 3.67 -8.44 6.81
CA PHE A 23 2.89 -9.41 7.57
C PHE A 23 1.80 -10.07 6.69
N ASP A 24 1.00 -9.26 5.99
CA ASP A 24 -0.05 -9.74 5.07
C ASP A 24 0.51 -10.68 3.99
N SER A 25 1.66 -10.32 3.41
CA SER A 25 2.28 -11.11 2.34
C SER A 25 2.88 -12.40 2.88
N ILE A 26 3.61 -12.35 4.00
CA ILE A 26 4.21 -13.53 4.65
C ILE A 26 3.13 -14.54 5.05
N MET A 27 2.00 -14.07 5.59
CA MET A 27 0.88 -14.94 5.93
C MET A 27 0.33 -15.69 4.71
N LYS A 28 0.34 -15.07 3.52
CA LYS A 28 0.00 -15.74 2.26
C LYS A 28 1.04 -16.74 1.75
N PHE A 29 2.30 -16.67 2.22
CA PHE A 29 3.31 -17.71 1.94
C PHE A 29 3.18 -18.91 2.90
N ILE A 30 2.91 -18.64 4.18
CA ILE A 30 2.76 -19.67 5.20
C ILE A 30 1.44 -20.44 5.02
N GLN A 31 0.38 -19.74 4.58
CA GLN A 31 -0.95 -20.29 4.35
C GLN A 31 -1.52 -21.01 5.58
N PRO A 32 -1.61 -20.34 6.75
CA PRO A 32 -2.36 -20.91 7.88
C PRO A 32 -3.83 -21.07 7.52
N ASP A 33 -4.53 -21.98 8.20
CA ASP A 33 -5.92 -22.36 7.88
C ASP A 33 -6.85 -21.13 7.81
N GLU A 34 -6.64 -20.12 8.66
CA GLU A 34 -7.45 -18.89 8.65
C GLU A 34 -7.27 -18.06 7.37
N VAL A 35 -6.06 -18.04 6.79
CA VAL A 35 -5.78 -17.34 5.52
C VAL A 35 -6.38 -18.10 4.35
N ILE A 36 -6.32 -19.43 4.38
CA ILE A 36 -6.93 -20.30 3.36
C ILE A 36 -8.44 -20.10 3.39
N GLU A 37 -9.07 -20.28 4.55
CA GLU A 37 -10.51 -20.09 4.72
C GLU A 37 -10.96 -18.68 4.32
N GLY A 38 -10.23 -17.66 4.77
CA GLY A 38 -10.53 -16.26 4.44
C GLY A 38 -10.47 -16.03 2.92
N THR A 39 -9.46 -16.56 2.25
CA THR A 39 -9.30 -16.40 0.78
C THR A 39 -10.35 -17.18 0.00
N VAL A 40 -10.73 -18.37 0.47
CA VAL A 40 -11.82 -19.16 -0.11
C VAL A 40 -13.18 -18.47 0.07
N LYS A 41 -13.43 -17.88 1.24
CA LYS A 41 -14.63 -17.05 1.48
C LYS A 41 -14.68 -15.82 0.56
N LEU A 42 -13.52 -15.30 0.15
CA LEU A 42 -13.42 -14.22 -0.84
C LEU A 42 -13.70 -14.68 -2.29
N GLY A 43 -14.04 -15.95 -2.51
CA GLY A 43 -14.34 -16.51 -3.83
C GLY A 43 -13.10 -16.89 -4.64
N PHE A 44 -11.91 -16.88 -4.03
CA PHE A 44 -10.68 -17.36 -4.66
C PHE A 44 -10.40 -18.81 -4.28
N GLN A 45 -9.80 -19.56 -5.20
CA GLN A 45 -9.26 -20.90 -4.88
C GLN A 45 -7.91 -20.79 -4.17
N GLU A 46 -7.55 -21.81 -3.38
CA GLU A 46 -6.31 -21.87 -2.59
C GLU A 46 -5.05 -21.57 -3.40
N HIS A 47 -4.97 -22.07 -4.64
CA HIS A 47 -3.82 -21.83 -5.51
C HIS A 47 -3.62 -20.35 -5.91
N HIS A 48 -4.61 -19.48 -5.69
CA HIS A 48 -4.46 -18.03 -5.90
C HIS A 48 -3.78 -17.31 -4.72
N ILE A 49 -3.73 -17.92 -3.53
CA ILE A 49 -3.18 -17.30 -2.32
C ILE A 49 -1.72 -16.91 -2.54
N LEU A 50 -0.93 -17.84 -3.05
CA LEU A 50 0.51 -17.64 -3.26
C LEU A 50 0.79 -16.53 -4.31
N PRO A 51 0.17 -16.53 -5.52
CA PRO A 51 0.28 -15.41 -6.46
C PRO A 51 -0.08 -14.05 -5.86
N ILE A 52 -1.18 -13.95 -5.10
CA ILE A 52 -1.60 -12.70 -4.45
C ILE A 52 -0.54 -12.25 -3.45
N GLY A 53 -0.02 -13.17 -2.64
CA GLY A 53 1.05 -12.91 -1.68
C GLY A 53 2.35 -12.43 -2.36
N VAL A 54 2.74 -13.05 -3.47
CA VAL A 54 3.93 -12.65 -4.25
C VAL A 54 3.77 -11.25 -4.82
N ILE A 55 2.60 -10.92 -5.41
CA ILE A 55 2.34 -9.59 -5.96
C ILE A 55 2.42 -8.52 -4.85
N GLY A 56 1.74 -8.75 -3.72
CA GLY A 56 1.79 -7.87 -2.56
C GLY A 56 3.21 -7.70 -2.01
N PHE A 57 3.96 -8.80 -1.92
CA PHE A 57 5.34 -8.81 -1.42
C PHE A 57 6.28 -8.02 -2.32
N LEU A 58 6.25 -8.26 -3.63
CA LEU A 58 7.10 -7.54 -4.59
C LEU A 58 6.79 -6.05 -4.59
N ALA A 59 5.51 -5.67 -4.61
CA ALA A 59 5.10 -4.26 -4.53
C ALA A 59 5.61 -3.59 -3.24
N THR A 60 5.56 -4.32 -2.12
CA THR A 60 6.11 -3.87 -0.83
C THR A 60 7.61 -3.72 -0.86
N LEU A 61 8.34 -4.65 -1.48
CA LEU A 61 9.79 -4.57 -1.62
C LEU A 61 10.21 -3.33 -2.41
N PHE A 62 9.51 -3.03 -3.52
CA PHE A 62 9.71 -1.78 -4.25
C PHE A 62 9.39 -0.54 -3.41
N TYR A 63 8.39 -0.61 -2.53
CA TYR A 63 8.00 0.50 -1.65
C TYR A 63 9.04 0.78 -0.55
N ILE A 64 9.66 -0.26 0.01
CA ILE A 64 10.71 -0.16 1.04
C ILE A 64 11.93 0.58 0.52
N ILE A 65 12.37 0.27 -0.70
CA ILE A 65 13.58 0.84 -1.30
C ILE A 65 13.33 2.32 -1.64
N PRO A 66 14.05 3.29 -1.02
CA PRO A 66 13.74 4.72 -1.18
C PRO A 66 13.74 5.18 -2.64
N ARG A 67 14.65 4.65 -3.45
CA ARG A 67 14.80 4.98 -4.88
C ARG A 67 13.60 4.53 -5.74
N THR A 68 12.94 3.43 -5.36
CA THR A 68 11.80 2.87 -6.11
C THR A 68 10.47 3.03 -5.37
N SER A 69 10.48 3.75 -4.24
CA SER A 69 9.32 3.83 -3.35
C SER A 69 8.04 4.37 -4.02
N VAL A 70 8.19 5.26 -5.00
CA VAL A 70 7.06 5.74 -5.82
C VAL A 70 6.47 4.62 -6.69
N ILE A 71 7.32 3.80 -7.32
CA ILE A 71 6.88 2.66 -8.12
C ILE A 71 6.15 1.65 -7.23
N GLY A 72 6.72 1.33 -6.06
CA GLY A 72 6.07 0.46 -5.08
C GLY A 72 4.71 0.99 -4.64
N ALA A 73 4.59 2.30 -4.38
CA ALA A 73 3.32 2.92 -4.01
C ALA A 73 2.27 2.82 -5.12
N ILE A 74 2.67 2.98 -6.39
CA ILE A 74 1.78 2.81 -7.55
C ILE A 74 1.31 1.34 -7.64
N LEU A 75 2.23 0.38 -7.53
CA LEU A 75 1.90 -1.05 -7.54
C LEU A 75 0.94 -1.43 -6.40
N LEU A 76 1.21 -0.95 -5.19
CA LEU A 76 0.36 -1.16 -4.02
C LEU A 76 -1.01 -0.51 -4.18
N THR A 77 -1.11 0.65 -4.83
CA THR A 77 -2.40 1.29 -5.13
C THR A 77 -3.25 0.40 -6.04
N GLY A 78 -2.64 -0.22 -7.06
CA GLY A 78 -3.33 -1.20 -7.90
C GLY A 78 -3.76 -2.46 -7.13
N TYR A 79 -2.88 -2.98 -6.27
CA TYR A 79 -3.17 -4.12 -5.40
C TYR A 79 -4.36 -3.81 -4.45
N PHE A 80 -4.37 -2.65 -3.81
CA PHE A 80 -5.47 -2.21 -2.94
C PHE A 80 -6.76 -1.98 -3.73
N GLY A 81 -6.70 -1.46 -4.95
CA GLY A 81 -7.87 -1.36 -5.84
C GLY A 81 -8.54 -2.72 -6.08
N GLY A 82 -7.74 -3.76 -6.34
CA GLY A 82 -8.24 -5.14 -6.45
C GLY A 82 -8.90 -5.63 -5.16
N ALA A 83 -8.29 -5.36 -4.00
CA ALA A 83 -8.87 -5.70 -2.71
C ALA A 83 -10.22 -5.00 -2.46
N ILE A 84 -10.35 -3.72 -2.82
CA ILE A 84 -11.59 -2.96 -2.70
C ILE A 84 -12.69 -3.61 -3.54
N VAL A 85 -12.42 -3.90 -4.82
CA VAL A 85 -13.40 -4.49 -5.74
C VAL A 85 -13.83 -5.88 -5.28
N THR A 86 -12.90 -6.72 -4.80
CA THR A 86 -13.22 -8.05 -4.27
C THR A 86 -14.17 -7.96 -3.07
N ASN A 87 -13.87 -7.10 -2.10
CA ASN A 87 -14.71 -6.93 -0.92
C ASN A 87 -16.06 -6.30 -1.27
N PHE A 88 -16.08 -5.34 -2.18
CA PHE A 88 -17.31 -4.73 -2.68
C PHE A 88 -18.21 -5.75 -3.39
N ARG A 89 -17.64 -6.64 -4.23
CA ARG A 89 -18.38 -7.69 -4.94
C ARG A 89 -19.09 -8.68 -3.99
N LEU A 90 -18.58 -8.85 -2.78
CA LEU A 90 -19.11 -9.76 -1.77
C LEU A 90 -19.96 -9.05 -0.72
N ASP A 91 -20.39 -7.81 -1.00
CA ASP A 91 -21.20 -6.97 -0.13
C ASP A 91 -20.67 -6.90 1.31
N GLN A 92 -19.34 -6.93 1.46
CA GLN A 92 -18.69 -6.89 2.76
C GLN A 92 -18.90 -5.53 3.44
N PRO A 93 -18.85 -5.46 4.79
CA PRO A 93 -19.04 -4.20 5.52
C PRO A 93 -18.13 -3.07 5.02
N LEU A 94 -18.74 -1.93 4.68
CA LEU A 94 -18.08 -0.79 4.05
C LEU A 94 -16.89 -0.29 4.89
N PHE A 95 -17.11 0.01 6.16
CA PHE A 95 -16.09 0.62 7.01
C PHE A 95 -14.94 -0.30 7.41
N SER A 96 -15.18 -1.62 7.41
CA SER A 96 -14.21 -2.61 7.91
C SER A 96 -13.41 -3.29 6.81
N HIS A 97 -14.01 -3.57 5.66
CA HIS A 97 -13.34 -4.36 4.61
C HIS A 97 -13.12 -3.57 3.33
N ILE A 98 -14.10 -2.77 2.90
CA ILE A 98 -14.01 -2.00 1.65
C ILE A 98 -13.14 -0.75 1.83
N LEU A 99 -13.34 0.01 2.92
CA LEU A 99 -12.57 1.23 3.18
C LEU A 99 -11.18 0.97 3.79
N PHE A 100 -10.95 -0.23 4.33
CA PHE A 100 -9.68 -0.55 4.97
C PHE A 100 -8.46 -0.39 4.05
N PRO A 101 -8.45 -0.92 2.80
CA PRO A 101 -7.36 -0.68 1.86
C PRO A 101 -7.18 0.82 1.51
N ILE A 102 -8.25 1.63 1.59
CA ILE A 102 -8.18 3.07 1.35
C ILE A 102 -7.43 3.76 2.49
N TYR A 103 -7.70 3.41 3.75
CA TYR A 103 -6.97 3.95 4.90
C TYR A 103 -5.47 3.64 4.80
N ILE A 104 -5.12 2.40 4.42
CA ILE A 104 -3.72 2.02 4.21
C ILE A 104 -3.10 2.79 3.03
N SER A 105 -3.84 2.99 1.94
CA SER A 105 -3.38 3.78 0.79
C SER A 105 -3.09 5.24 1.16
N ILE A 106 -3.94 5.86 1.99
CA ILE A 106 -3.74 7.23 2.49
C ILE A 106 -2.50 7.30 3.38
N LEU A 107 -2.32 6.33 4.28
CA LEU A 107 -1.11 6.24 5.12
C LEU A 107 0.15 6.06 4.30
N MET A 108 0.09 5.24 3.25
CA MET A 108 1.19 4.97 2.33
C MET A 108 1.60 6.24 1.57
N TRP A 109 0.66 6.87 0.86
CA TRP A 109 0.95 8.09 0.10
C TRP A 109 1.30 9.27 1.00
N GLY A 110 0.62 9.42 2.14
CA GLY A 110 0.93 10.45 3.13
C GLY A 110 2.34 10.30 3.70
N GLY A 111 2.73 9.08 4.08
CA GLY A 111 4.08 8.77 4.53
C GLY A 111 5.15 9.07 3.47
N LEU A 112 4.86 8.69 2.22
CA LEU A 112 5.76 8.92 1.10
C LEU A 112 5.93 10.41 0.75
N ILE A 113 4.84 11.18 0.71
CA ILE A 113 4.85 12.63 0.45
C ILE A 113 5.62 13.37 1.54
N LEU A 114 5.45 13.00 2.81
CA LEU A 114 6.18 13.61 3.91
C LEU A 114 7.69 13.31 3.86
N ARG A 115 8.05 12.09 3.44
CA ARG A 115 9.45 11.63 3.35
C ARG A 115 10.19 12.12 2.12
N ASN A 116 9.48 12.46 1.03
CA ASN A 116 10.08 12.86 -0.25
C ASN A 116 9.73 14.32 -0.60
N PRO A 117 10.62 15.29 -0.31
CA PRO A 117 10.40 16.70 -0.61
C PRO A 117 10.17 16.98 -2.10
N SER A 118 10.84 16.25 -2.99
CA SER A 118 10.69 16.41 -4.44
C SER A 118 9.30 15.98 -4.89
N LEU A 119 8.81 14.84 -4.38
CA LEU A 119 7.44 14.38 -4.65
C LEU A 119 6.39 15.35 -4.06
N LYS A 120 6.62 15.83 -2.83
CA LYS A 120 5.76 16.83 -2.20
C LYS A 120 5.68 18.11 -3.04
N LYS A 121 6.81 18.61 -3.52
CA LYS A 121 6.87 19.79 -4.39
C LYS A 121 6.14 19.53 -5.70
N PHE A 122 6.36 18.37 -6.32
CA PHE A 122 5.72 18.00 -7.57
C PHE A 122 4.18 17.92 -7.46
N LEU A 123 3.66 17.27 -6.41
CA LEU A 123 2.22 17.08 -6.24
C LEU A 123 1.48 18.30 -5.69
N LEU A 124 2.09 19.08 -4.79
CA LEU A 124 1.41 20.18 -4.10
C LEU A 124 1.69 21.57 -4.70
N ASN A 125 2.73 21.72 -5.52
CA ASN A 125 3.14 23.03 -6.04
C ASN A 125 2.90 23.11 -7.55
N HIS A 126 1.64 23.34 -7.94
CA HIS A 126 1.21 23.47 -9.35
C HIS A 126 1.38 24.91 -9.92
N GLN A 127 1.91 25.86 -9.15
CA GLN A 127 1.74 27.30 -9.40
C GLN A 127 2.84 28.02 -10.22
N THR A 128 3.86 27.35 -10.74
CA THR A 128 4.97 28.06 -11.44
C THR A 128 4.98 27.93 -12.97
N LEU A 129 3.97 27.34 -13.61
CA LEU A 129 3.95 27.12 -15.07
C LEU A 129 2.92 27.98 -15.83
N ASN A 130 2.19 28.87 -15.14
CA ASN A 130 1.17 29.74 -15.77
C ASN A 130 1.53 31.24 -15.72
N ASN A 131 2.80 31.59 -15.48
CA ASN A 131 3.27 32.98 -15.41
C ASN A 131 4.35 33.30 -16.48
N GLU A 132 4.18 32.80 -17.70
CA GLU A 132 4.87 33.32 -18.90
C GLU A 132 3.87 33.51 -20.04
#